data_AF-A0A293MK29-F1
#
_entry.id   AF-A0A293MK29-F1
#
_cell.length_a   1.000
_cell.length_b   1.000
_cell.length_c   1.000
_cell.angle_alpha   90.00
_cell.angle_beta   90.00
_cell.angle_gamma   90.00
#
_symmetry.space_group_name_H-M   'P 1'
#
loop_
_entity.id
_entity.type
_entity.pdbx_description
1 polymer ?
#
loop_
_entity_poly.entity_id
_entity_poly.type
_entity_poly.pdbx_seq_one_letter_code
_entity_poly.pdbx_strand_id
1 'polypeptide(L)'
;MEIDTLVTDRHTQVKNFVKTKHPTIRHRFDVWHIAKGLKRKIAAASQSKRHAVLRLWCETIIRHLHWCARTSDTGELLLAKWVTIVKHVINVHTHPNSLHPVCFHGDLGDREWLKEGTETYQKLKDILLAKHLINDIPQLSPAEQTYGLETFHSVLIHFAPKSHSFSDKGMIARTTLAVLHYNANASRAIVSKDGAPKHRLKPSKVRKTW
;
A
#
# COMPACT_ATOMS: atom_id res chain seq x y z
N MET A 1 -1.95 -7.24 -27.25
CA MET A 1 -1.49 -6.56 -26.02
C MET A 1 -1.16 -7.65 -25.02
N GLU A 2 0.11 -7.76 -24.62
CA GLU A 2 0.55 -8.74 -23.64
C GLU A 2 0.67 -8.03 -22.28
N ILE A 3 0.03 -8.57 -21.24
CA ILE A 3 0.06 -7.99 -19.89
C ILE A 3 1.22 -8.63 -19.15
N ASP A 4 2.28 -7.86 -18.92
CA ASP A 4 3.44 -8.34 -18.16
C ASP A 4 3.14 -8.47 -16.65
N THR A 5 2.51 -7.45 -16.07
CA THR A 5 2.22 -7.37 -14.63
C THR A 5 0.78 -6.93 -14.41
N LEU A 6 0.09 -7.60 -13.50
CA LEU A 6 -1.26 -7.25 -13.04
C LEU A 6 -1.24 -6.98 -11.54
N VAL A 7 -1.68 -5.80 -11.13
CA VAL A 7 -1.83 -5.42 -9.72
C VAL A 7 -3.31 -5.46 -9.35
N THR A 8 -3.67 -6.16 -8.28
CA THR A 8 -5.06 -6.23 -7.82
C THR A 8 -5.17 -6.12 -6.30
N ASP A 9 -6.40 -5.98 -5.83
CA ASP A 9 -6.77 -6.27 -4.45
C ASP A 9 -6.50 -7.74 -4.10
N ARG A 10 -6.48 -8.04 -2.80
CA ARG A 10 -6.26 -9.40 -2.25
C ARG A 10 -7.49 -10.30 -2.36
N HIS A 11 -8.15 -10.32 -3.52
CA HIS A 11 -9.31 -11.16 -3.75
C HIS A 11 -8.87 -12.58 -4.14
N THR A 12 -9.27 -13.58 -3.35
CA THR A 12 -8.83 -14.98 -3.51
C THR A 12 -9.21 -15.57 -4.86
N GLN A 13 -10.41 -15.28 -5.36
CA GLN A 13 -10.85 -15.76 -6.67
C GLN A 13 -10.03 -15.16 -7.82
N VAL A 14 -9.66 -13.87 -7.72
CA VAL A 14 -8.84 -13.19 -8.73
C VAL A 14 -7.43 -13.78 -8.73
N LYS A 15 -6.85 -13.97 -7.55
CA LYS A 15 -5.55 -14.66 -7.40
C LYS A 15 -5.55 -16.05 -8.05
N ASN A 16 -6.59 -16.85 -7.78
CA ASN A 16 -6.71 -18.19 -8.36
C ASN A 16 -6.94 -18.13 -9.88
N PHE A 17 -7.77 -17.21 -10.36
CA PHE A 17 -8.02 -17.02 -11.78
C PHE A 17 -6.74 -16.66 -12.54
N VAL A 18 -6.00 -15.66 -12.09
CA VAL A 18 -4.74 -15.24 -12.73
C VAL A 18 -3.74 -16.39 -12.70
N LYS A 19 -3.57 -17.06 -11.56
CA LYS A 19 -2.65 -18.21 -11.44
C LYS A 19 -2.99 -19.35 -12.39
N THR A 20 -4.27 -19.65 -12.62
CA THR A 20 -4.72 -20.82 -13.39
C THR A 20 -4.91 -20.53 -14.88
N LYS A 21 -5.42 -19.35 -15.22
CA LYS A 21 -5.77 -18.96 -16.60
C LYS A 21 -4.69 -18.10 -17.27
N HIS A 22 -3.86 -17.42 -16.48
CA HIS A 22 -2.84 -16.50 -16.97
C HIS A 22 -1.51 -16.63 -16.21
N PRO A 23 -0.89 -17.83 -16.20
CA PRO A 23 0.29 -18.11 -15.36
C PRO A 23 1.55 -17.29 -15.74
N THR A 24 1.59 -16.74 -16.95
CA THR A 24 2.67 -15.88 -17.44
C THR A 24 2.58 -14.44 -16.90
N ILE A 25 1.41 -14.02 -16.41
CA ILE A 25 1.21 -12.68 -15.87
C ILE A 25 1.78 -12.62 -14.45
N ARG A 26 2.66 -11.65 -14.19
CA ARG A 26 3.15 -11.37 -12.84
C ARG A 26 2.04 -10.73 -12.02
N HIS A 27 1.40 -11.52 -11.16
CA HIS A 27 0.38 -11.04 -10.24
C HIS A 27 1.01 -10.39 -9.00
N ARG A 28 0.59 -9.16 -8.68
CA ARG A 28 1.02 -8.40 -7.50
C ARG A 28 -0.19 -7.87 -6.73
N PHE A 29 0.01 -7.58 -5.45
CA PHE A 29 -0.99 -6.93 -4.60
C PHE A 29 -0.69 -5.46 -4.42
N ASP A 30 -1.75 -4.66 -4.45
CA ASP A 30 -1.64 -3.25 -4.07
C ASP A 30 -1.27 -3.12 -2.58
N VAL A 31 -0.12 -2.50 -2.35
CA VAL A 31 0.43 -2.21 -1.02
C VAL A 31 -0.50 -1.33 -0.18
N TRP A 32 -1.29 -0.44 -0.80
CA TRP A 32 -2.19 0.45 -0.07
C TRP A 32 -3.26 -0.33 0.70
N HIS A 33 -3.85 -1.37 0.10
CA HIS A 33 -4.84 -2.21 0.79
C HIS A 33 -4.24 -2.94 2.01
N ILE A 34 -2.98 -3.40 1.91
CA ILE A 34 -2.27 -4.01 3.04
C ILE A 34 -1.98 -2.96 4.11
N ALA A 35 -1.42 -1.81 3.72
CA ALA A 35 -1.10 -0.70 4.61
C ALA A 35 -2.33 -0.23 5.39
N LYS A 36 -3.46 -0.03 4.70
CA LYS A 36 -4.74 0.36 5.32
C LYS A 36 -5.22 -0.68 6.33
N GLY A 37 -5.16 -1.96 5.98
CA GLY A 37 -5.53 -3.05 6.88
C GLY A 37 -4.64 -3.10 8.13
N LEU A 38 -3.34 -2.93 7.94
CA LEU A 38 -2.36 -2.94 9.03
C LEU A 38 -2.54 -1.74 9.96
N LYS A 39 -2.72 -0.54 9.39
CA LYS A 39 -2.99 0.70 10.13
C LYS A 39 -4.21 0.55 11.04
N ARG A 40 -5.29 -0.06 10.55
CA ARG A 40 -6.49 -0.34 11.35
C ARG A 40 -6.19 -1.30 12.51
N LYS A 41 -5.41 -2.36 12.29
CA LYS A 41 -5.06 -3.33 13.35
C LYS A 41 -4.20 -2.69 14.44
N ILE A 42 -3.18 -1.91 14.07
CA ILE A 42 -2.31 -1.22 15.02
C ILE A 42 -3.12 -0.16 15.78
N ALA A 43 -3.96 0.63 15.09
CA ALA A 43 -4.81 1.64 15.71
C ALA A 43 -5.83 1.04 16.70
N ALA A 44 -6.36 -0.16 16.40
CA ALA A 44 -7.24 -0.87 17.32
C ALA A 44 -6.46 -1.38 18.55
N ALA A 45 -5.26 -1.93 18.35
CA ALA A 45 -4.41 -2.37 19.44
C ALA A 45 -4.01 -1.20 20.37
N SER A 46 -3.78 0.00 19.81
CA SER A 46 -3.37 1.18 20.57
C SER A 46 -4.49 1.89 21.34
N GLN A 47 -5.75 1.42 21.25
CA GLN A 47 -6.86 2.07 21.98
C GLN A 47 -6.77 1.87 23.50
N SER A 48 -6.16 0.78 23.95
CA SER A 48 -5.97 0.56 25.39
C SER A 48 -4.83 1.43 25.91
N LYS A 49 -4.97 1.96 27.13
CA LYS A 49 -3.90 2.72 27.80
C LYS A 49 -2.58 1.94 27.86
N ARG A 50 -2.66 0.61 28.04
CA ARG A 50 -1.50 -0.31 28.09
C ARG A 50 -0.67 -0.31 26.80
N HIS A 51 -1.31 -0.13 25.64
CA HIS A 51 -0.65 -0.21 24.33
C HIS A 51 -0.62 1.14 23.59
N ALA A 52 -0.87 2.25 24.29
CA ALA A 52 -0.99 3.57 23.68
C ALA A 52 0.27 3.98 22.87
N VAL A 53 1.45 3.50 23.29
CA VAL A 53 2.73 3.69 22.59
C VAL A 53 2.70 3.21 21.13
N LEU A 54 1.90 2.21 20.79
CA LEU A 54 1.77 1.70 19.42
C LEU A 54 1.24 2.75 18.44
N ARG A 55 0.53 3.78 18.94
CA ARG A 55 0.05 4.89 18.12
C ARG A 55 1.20 5.70 17.53
N LEU A 56 2.31 5.83 18.25
CA LEU A 56 3.52 6.53 17.80
C LEU A 56 4.25 5.75 16.70
N TRP A 57 4.20 4.42 16.77
CA TRP A 57 4.83 3.52 15.81
C TRP A 57 4.02 3.31 14.53
N CYS A 58 2.71 3.54 14.57
CA CYS A 58 1.80 3.21 13.48
C CYS A 58 2.24 3.81 12.13
N GLU A 59 2.48 5.12 12.04
CA GLU A 59 2.90 5.74 10.78
C GLU A 59 4.30 5.31 10.33
N THR A 60 5.23 5.10 11.26
CA THR A 60 6.58 4.61 10.95
C THR A 60 6.50 3.22 10.30
N ILE A 61 5.68 2.32 10.84
CA ILE A 61 5.49 0.97 10.31
C ILE A 61 4.85 1.02 8.92
N ILE A 62 3.84 1.87 8.70
CA ILE A 62 3.20 2.00 7.39
C ILE A 62 4.17 2.55 6.35
N ARG A 63 4.98 3.55 6.72
CA ARG A 63 6.04 4.08 5.84
C ARG A 63 7.09 3.03 5.53
N HIS A 64 7.48 2.23 6.53
CA HIS A 64 8.40 1.10 6.35
C HIS A 64 7.86 0.08 5.35
N LEU A 65 6.58 -0.28 5.44
CA LEU A 65 5.96 -1.20 4.47
C LEU A 65 6.05 -0.68 3.03
N HIS A 66 5.72 0.60 2.80
CA HIS A 66 5.83 1.23 1.49
C HIS A 66 7.29 1.30 1.02
N TRP A 67 8.22 1.59 1.93
CA TRP A 67 9.65 1.62 1.62
C TRP A 67 10.18 0.22 1.25
N CYS A 68 9.78 -0.83 1.98
CA CYS A 68 10.11 -2.22 1.63
C CYS A 68 9.64 -2.53 0.22
N ALA A 69 8.38 -2.23 -0.09
CA ALA A 69 7.81 -2.49 -1.41
C ALA A 69 8.56 -1.73 -2.51
N ARG A 70 8.84 -0.43 -2.29
CA ARG A 70 9.47 0.44 -3.29
C ARG A 70 10.93 0.10 -3.56
N THR A 71 11.66 -0.41 -2.58
CA THR A 71 13.13 -0.57 -2.67
C THR A 71 13.57 -2.01 -2.87
N SER A 72 12.64 -2.93 -3.14
CA SER A 72 12.97 -4.35 -3.25
C SER A 72 12.64 -4.88 -4.64
N ASP A 73 13.64 -5.43 -5.30
CA ASP A 73 13.50 -5.99 -6.65
C ASP A 73 12.91 -7.40 -6.60
N THR A 74 13.09 -8.12 -5.49
CA THR A 74 12.56 -9.48 -5.26
C THR A 74 11.63 -9.52 -4.06
N GLY A 75 10.68 -10.48 -4.09
CA GLY A 75 9.78 -10.73 -2.98
C GLY A 75 10.51 -11.21 -1.72
N GLU A 76 11.64 -11.90 -1.87
CA GLU A 76 12.51 -12.36 -0.77
C GLU A 76 13.16 -11.19 -0.05
N LEU A 77 13.74 -10.23 -0.80
CA LEU A 77 14.31 -9.01 -0.22
C LEU A 77 13.25 -8.16 0.47
N LEU A 78 12.06 -8.06 -0.14
CA LEU A 78 10.93 -7.33 0.43
C LEU A 78 10.51 -7.94 1.78
N LEU A 79 10.39 -9.27 1.82
CA LEU A 79 10.10 -9.99 3.06
C LEU A 79 11.22 -9.85 4.09
N ALA A 80 12.48 -9.94 3.67
CA ALA A 80 13.64 -9.76 4.53
C ALA A 80 13.63 -8.37 5.21
N LYS A 81 13.37 -7.31 4.45
CA LYS A 81 13.21 -5.94 5.00
C LYS A 81 11.97 -5.80 5.89
N TRP A 82 10.88 -6.49 5.55
CA TRP A 82 9.66 -6.40 6.34
C TRP A 82 9.86 -7.00 7.73
N VAL A 83 10.38 -8.22 7.83
CA VAL A 83 10.45 -8.94 9.12
C VAL A 83 11.37 -8.26 10.15
N THR A 84 12.36 -7.50 9.70
CA THR A 84 13.28 -6.79 10.59
C THR A 84 12.63 -5.66 11.37
N ILE A 85 11.45 -5.17 10.95
CA ILE A 85 10.71 -4.12 11.66
C ILE A 85 10.46 -4.48 13.13
N VAL A 86 10.29 -5.78 13.43
CA VAL A 86 10.05 -6.27 14.80
C VAL A 86 11.26 -6.05 15.69
N LYS A 87 12.48 -6.18 15.15
CA LYS A 87 13.72 -5.86 15.87
C LYS A 87 14.00 -4.36 15.86
N HIS A 88 13.68 -3.68 14.77
CA HIS A 88 13.83 -2.23 14.67
C HIS A 88 13.03 -1.49 15.76
N VAL A 89 11.78 -1.86 16.04
CA VAL A 89 10.95 -1.17 17.06
C VAL A 89 11.46 -1.34 18.51
N ILE A 90 12.41 -2.25 18.75
CA ILE A 90 13.11 -2.43 20.04
C ILE A 90 14.55 -1.89 19.99
N ASN A 91 14.85 -1.01 19.02
CA ASN A 91 16.16 -0.41 18.79
C ASN A 91 17.28 -1.40 18.42
N VAL A 92 16.93 -2.56 17.85
CA VAL A 92 17.91 -3.53 17.33
C VAL A 92 17.96 -3.41 15.81
N HIS A 93 19.06 -2.88 15.29
CA HIS A 93 19.24 -2.55 13.87
C HIS A 93 20.13 -3.53 13.10
N THR A 94 20.65 -4.56 13.77
CA THR A 94 21.42 -5.66 13.17
C THR A 94 20.59 -6.93 13.11
N HIS A 95 20.67 -7.64 11.99
CA HIS A 95 19.77 -8.75 11.69
C HIS A 95 20.53 -9.97 11.14
N PRO A 96 20.08 -11.20 11.45
CA PRO A 96 20.73 -12.41 10.96
C PRO A 96 20.49 -12.67 9.46
N ASN A 97 19.53 -11.97 8.84
CA ASN A 97 19.18 -12.18 7.44
C ASN A 97 20.20 -11.47 6.54
N SER A 98 20.94 -12.24 5.74
CA SER A 98 21.97 -11.72 4.82
C SER A 98 21.45 -10.79 3.74
N LEU A 99 20.16 -10.88 3.37
CA LEU A 99 19.53 -9.98 2.40
C LEU A 99 19.27 -8.58 2.98
N HIS A 100 19.16 -8.46 4.30
CA HIS A 100 18.99 -7.17 4.97
C HIS A 100 19.62 -7.22 6.37
N PRO A 101 20.97 -7.20 6.46
CA PRO A 101 21.68 -7.43 7.71
C PRO A 101 21.68 -6.20 8.64
N VAL A 102 21.44 -5.00 8.10
CA VAL A 102 21.40 -3.74 8.84
C VAL A 102 20.32 -2.80 8.30
N CYS A 103 19.71 -2.02 9.18
CA CYS A 103 18.76 -0.97 8.77
C CYS A 103 19.42 0.12 7.91
N PHE A 104 18.70 0.64 6.90
CA PHE A 104 19.21 1.65 5.96
C PHE A 104 18.88 3.09 6.37
N HIS A 105 19.20 3.45 7.61
CA HIS A 105 19.12 4.82 8.10
C HIS A 105 20.23 5.07 9.13
N GLY A 106 20.56 6.35 9.34
CA GLY A 106 21.45 6.76 10.42
C GLY A 106 20.77 6.70 11.79
N ASP A 107 21.34 7.38 12.78
CA ASP A 107 20.72 7.48 14.10
C ASP A 107 19.33 8.13 14.01
N LEU A 108 18.35 7.48 14.66
CA LEU A 108 16.96 7.94 14.72
C LEU A 108 16.67 8.77 15.98
N GLY A 109 17.68 8.96 16.83
CA GLY A 109 17.58 9.67 18.09
C GLY A 109 16.70 8.94 19.09
N ASP A 110 16.26 9.70 20.10
CA ASP A 110 15.39 9.16 21.13
C ASP A 110 13.97 8.93 20.61
N ARG A 111 13.45 7.75 20.91
CA ARG A 111 12.11 7.30 20.55
C ARG A 111 11.57 6.44 21.68
N GLU A 112 10.26 6.30 21.70
CA GLU A 112 9.55 5.37 22.59
C GLU A 112 9.75 3.92 22.13
N TRP A 113 10.99 3.44 22.20
CA TRP A 113 11.38 2.07 21.86
C TRP A 113 10.62 1.07 22.72
N LEU A 114 10.12 0.02 22.08
CA LEU A 114 9.45 -1.06 22.78
C LEU A 114 10.50 -1.92 23.51
N LYS A 115 10.06 -2.63 24.56
CA LYS A 115 10.89 -3.59 25.27
C LYS A 115 10.54 -5.00 24.83
N GLU A 116 11.54 -5.78 24.43
CA GLU A 116 11.38 -7.19 24.11
C GLU A 116 10.79 -7.96 25.31
N GLY A 117 9.95 -8.95 25.04
CA GLY A 117 9.26 -9.75 26.07
C GLY A 117 8.03 -9.08 26.71
N THR A 118 7.78 -7.79 26.47
CA THR A 118 6.55 -7.15 26.96
C THR A 118 5.31 -7.57 26.18
N GLU A 119 4.15 -7.54 26.83
CA GLU A 119 2.86 -7.83 26.18
C GLU A 119 2.61 -6.91 24.97
N THR A 120 2.95 -5.62 25.09
CA THR A 120 2.80 -4.65 23.98
C THR A 120 3.67 -5.01 22.78
N TYR A 121 4.92 -5.42 23.01
CA TYR A 121 5.80 -5.91 21.95
C TYR A 121 5.25 -7.17 21.29
N GLN A 122 4.82 -8.16 22.10
CA GLN A 122 4.28 -9.41 21.56
C GLN A 122 3.02 -9.16 20.71
N LYS A 123 2.10 -8.31 21.20
CA LYS A 123 0.89 -7.95 20.48
C LYS A 123 1.16 -7.26 19.15
N LEU A 124 2.17 -6.37 19.11
CA LEU A 124 2.59 -5.75 17.86
C LEU A 124 3.23 -6.79 16.92
N LYS A 125 4.11 -7.64 17.44
CA LYS A 125 4.77 -8.72 16.69
C LYS A 125 3.76 -9.66 16.04
N ASP A 126 2.71 -10.06 16.76
CA ASP A 126 1.64 -10.92 16.23
C ASP A 126 0.89 -10.26 15.06
N ILE A 127 0.71 -8.94 15.11
CA ILE A 127 0.09 -8.16 14.02
C ILE A 127 1.03 -8.12 12.80
N LEU A 128 2.32 -7.85 13.02
CA LEU A 128 3.32 -7.63 11.96
C LEU A 128 3.79 -8.92 11.29
N LEU A 129 3.79 -10.04 12.02
CA LEU A 129 4.23 -11.35 11.54
C LEU A 129 3.07 -12.34 11.32
N ALA A 130 1.83 -11.85 11.27
CA ALA A 130 0.68 -12.70 11.02
C ALA A 130 0.87 -13.51 9.73
N LYS A 131 0.60 -14.82 9.78
CA LYS A 131 0.90 -15.77 8.68
C LYS A 131 0.38 -15.30 7.31
N HIS A 132 -0.85 -14.80 7.24
CA HIS A 132 -1.43 -14.30 5.98
C HIS A 132 -0.70 -13.06 5.46
N LEU A 133 -0.23 -12.17 6.36
CA LEU A 133 0.53 -10.99 5.97
C LEU A 133 1.88 -11.40 5.39
N ILE A 134 2.62 -12.25 6.10
CA ILE A 134 3.94 -12.74 5.65
C ILE A 134 3.86 -13.41 4.28
N ASN A 135 2.79 -14.16 4.00
CA ASN A 135 2.60 -14.78 2.68
C ASN A 135 2.27 -13.77 1.56
N ASP A 136 1.67 -12.63 1.89
CA ASP A 136 1.30 -11.59 0.92
C ASP A 136 2.46 -10.61 0.64
N ILE A 137 3.31 -10.35 1.64
CA ILE A 137 4.41 -9.38 1.60
C ILE A 137 5.30 -9.55 0.33
N PRO A 138 5.77 -10.76 -0.03
CA PRO A 138 6.59 -10.97 -1.24
C PRO A 138 5.92 -10.56 -2.56
N GLN A 139 4.59 -10.45 -2.59
CA GLN A 139 3.81 -10.15 -3.79
C GLN A 139 3.41 -8.67 -3.87
N LEU A 140 3.86 -7.81 -2.96
CA LEU A 140 3.54 -6.40 -2.99
C LEU A 140 4.07 -5.71 -4.25
N SER A 141 3.28 -4.80 -4.81
CA SER A 141 3.68 -3.98 -5.93
C SER A 141 4.64 -2.86 -5.46
N PRO A 142 5.76 -2.62 -6.17
CA PRO A 142 6.71 -1.56 -5.83
C PRO A 142 6.18 -0.16 -6.16
N ALA A 143 5.23 -0.06 -7.10
CA ALA A 143 4.67 1.20 -7.59
C ALA A 143 3.31 1.51 -6.96
N GLU A 144 3.08 2.80 -6.71
CA GLU A 144 1.80 3.38 -6.28
C GLU A 144 0.76 3.30 -7.39
N GLN A 145 0.19 2.12 -7.63
CA GLN A 145 -0.84 1.93 -8.65
C GLN A 145 -2.23 1.78 -8.06
N THR A 146 -2.71 2.85 -7.43
CA THR A 146 -4.16 3.10 -7.37
C THR A 146 -4.54 4.53 -7.65
N TYR A 147 -3.63 5.51 -7.69
CA TYR A 147 -4.03 6.88 -8.02
C TYR A 147 -4.68 6.98 -9.40
N GLY A 148 -4.09 6.33 -10.41
CA GLY A 148 -4.68 6.24 -11.74
C GLY A 148 -6.03 5.52 -11.74
N LEU A 149 -6.12 4.39 -11.04
CA LEU A 149 -7.33 3.57 -10.96
C LEU A 149 -8.47 4.24 -10.19
N GLU A 150 -8.19 4.88 -9.05
CA GLU A 150 -9.16 5.67 -8.28
C GLU A 150 -9.67 6.87 -9.08
N THR A 151 -8.76 7.53 -9.83
CA THR A 151 -9.12 8.62 -10.73
C THR A 151 -10.02 8.09 -11.86
N PHE A 152 -9.69 6.95 -12.46
CA PHE A 152 -10.53 6.31 -13.46
C PHE A 152 -11.89 5.90 -12.90
N HIS A 153 -11.95 5.27 -11.73
CA HIS A 153 -13.20 4.91 -11.07
C HIS A 153 -14.08 6.12 -10.78
N SER A 154 -13.48 7.26 -10.42
CA SER A 154 -14.23 8.52 -10.23
C SER A 154 -14.85 8.99 -11.55
N VAL A 155 -14.12 8.89 -12.66
CA VAL A 155 -14.63 9.18 -14.01
C VAL A 155 -15.72 8.18 -14.40
N LEU A 156 -15.50 6.89 -14.18
CA LEU A 156 -16.47 5.84 -14.51
C LEU A 156 -17.80 6.04 -13.77
N ILE A 157 -17.77 6.40 -12.48
CA ILE A 157 -18.97 6.68 -11.70
C ILE A 157 -19.76 7.87 -12.27
N HIS A 158 -19.10 8.83 -12.90
CA HIS A 158 -19.78 9.95 -13.57
C HIS A 158 -20.59 9.50 -14.79
N PHE A 159 -20.05 8.59 -15.59
CA PHE A 159 -20.72 8.08 -16.79
C PHE A 159 -21.68 6.91 -16.52
N ALA A 160 -21.37 6.07 -15.54
CA ALA A 160 -22.11 4.88 -15.15
C ALA A 160 -22.27 4.80 -13.62
N PRO A 161 -23.11 5.66 -13.03
CA PRO A 161 -23.34 5.67 -11.58
C PRO A 161 -23.95 4.36 -11.09
N LYS A 162 -23.49 3.88 -9.93
CA LYS A 162 -23.95 2.62 -9.30
C LYS A 162 -25.41 2.67 -8.81
N SER A 163 -26.00 3.86 -8.71
CA SER A 163 -27.38 4.08 -8.26
C SER A 163 -28.43 3.81 -9.35
N HIS A 164 -28.00 3.56 -10.59
CA HIS A 164 -28.90 3.33 -11.72
C HIS A 164 -28.57 1.99 -12.40
N SER A 165 -29.61 1.25 -12.75
CA SER A 165 -29.49 0.11 -13.65
C SER A 165 -29.45 0.60 -15.09
N PHE A 166 -28.65 -0.06 -15.92
CA PHE A 166 -28.56 0.19 -17.35
C PHE A 166 -28.75 -1.12 -18.09
N SER A 167 -29.28 -1.06 -19.31
CA SER A 167 -29.26 -2.21 -20.21
C SER A 167 -27.82 -2.58 -20.57
N ASP A 168 -27.59 -3.81 -21.02
CA ASP A 168 -26.24 -4.27 -21.40
C ASP A 168 -25.58 -3.34 -22.43
N LYS A 169 -26.34 -2.94 -23.47
CA LYS A 169 -25.88 -1.95 -24.47
C LYS A 169 -25.57 -0.60 -23.84
N GLY A 170 -26.39 -0.15 -22.88
CA GLY A 170 -26.17 1.08 -22.12
C GLY A 170 -24.90 1.04 -21.27
N MET A 171 -24.63 -0.09 -20.60
CA MET A 171 -23.39 -0.30 -19.84
C MET A 171 -22.16 -0.28 -20.73
N ILE A 172 -22.20 -0.97 -21.87
CA ILE A 172 -21.10 -0.98 -22.84
C ILE A 172 -20.80 0.44 -23.34
N ALA A 173 -21.82 1.18 -23.79
CA ALA A 173 -21.64 2.53 -24.32
C ALA A 173 -21.05 3.50 -23.27
N ARG A 174 -21.60 3.50 -22.05
CA ARG A 174 -21.16 4.40 -20.96
C ARG A 174 -19.76 4.08 -20.46
N THR A 175 -19.44 2.79 -20.33
CA THR A 175 -18.07 2.37 -19.93
C THR A 175 -17.07 2.75 -21.02
N THR A 176 -17.43 2.58 -22.30
CA THR A 176 -16.57 3.00 -23.42
C THR A 176 -16.32 4.50 -23.42
N LEU A 177 -17.36 5.32 -23.19
CA LEU A 177 -17.22 6.78 -23.06
C LEU A 177 -16.32 7.17 -21.88
N ALA A 178 -16.45 6.51 -20.73
CA ALA A 178 -15.59 6.73 -19.58
C ALA A 178 -14.12 6.42 -19.89
N VAL A 179 -13.85 5.32 -20.60
CA VAL A 179 -12.50 4.93 -21.03
C VAL A 179 -11.92 5.96 -22.00
N LEU A 180 -12.67 6.37 -23.02
CA LEU A 180 -12.24 7.40 -23.98
C LEU A 180 -11.93 8.73 -23.27
N HIS A 181 -12.84 9.17 -22.39
CA HIS A 181 -12.65 10.38 -21.61
C HIS A 181 -11.39 10.28 -20.73
N TYR A 182 -11.21 9.19 -20.00
CA TYR A 182 -10.03 9.01 -19.16
C TYR A 182 -8.74 9.01 -19.99
N ASN A 183 -8.67 8.24 -21.07
CA ASN A 183 -7.48 8.15 -21.90
C ASN A 183 -7.09 9.51 -22.51
N ALA A 184 -8.08 10.33 -22.90
CA ALA A 184 -7.83 11.68 -23.43
C ALA A 184 -7.40 12.71 -22.36
N ASN A 185 -7.56 12.40 -21.06
CA ASN A 185 -7.38 13.35 -19.96
C ASN A 185 -6.37 12.91 -18.88
N ALA A 186 -6.05 11.62 -18.78
CA ALA A 186 -5.27 11.05 -17.67
C ALA A 186 -3.83 11.57 -17.60
N SER A 187 -3.27 12.00 -18.73
CA SER A 187 -1.91 12.55 -18.83
C SER A 187 -1.88 14.06 -19.04
N ARG A 188 -3.02 14.77 -18.93
CA ARG A 188 -3.04 16.23 -19.12
C ARG A 188 -2.24 16.88 -18.00
N ALA A 189 -1.27 17.71 -18.39
CA ALA A 189 -0.59 18.59 -17.45
C ALA A 189 -1.62 19.50 -16.77
N ILE A 190 -1.59 19.57 -15.45
CA ILE A 190 -2.38 20.57 -14.72
C ILE A 190 -1.71 21.91 -15.02
N VAL A 191 -2.41 22.80 -15.70
CA VAL A 191 -1.94 24.14 -16.05
C VAL A 191 -2.69 25.21 -15.25
N SER A 192 -2.00 26.31 -14.90
CA SER A 192 -2.61 27.53 -14.37
C SER A 192 -3.52 28.18 -15.42
N LYS A 193 -4.30 29.17 -15.01
CA LYS A 193 -5.07 30.03 -15.95
C LYS A 193 -4.17 30.66 -17.01
N ASP A 194 -2.89 30.87 -16.69
CA ASP A 194 -1.89 31.49 -17.55
C ASP A 194 -1.05 30.47 -18.36
N GLY A 195 -1.45 29.19 -18.39
CA GLY A 195 -0.78 28.14 -19.17
C GLY A 195 0.49 27.56 -18.54
N ALA A 196 0.96 28.08 -17.41
CA ALA A 196 2.12 27.55 -16.70
C ALA A 196 1.80 26.23 -15.97
N PRO A 197 2.75 25.26 -15.87
CA PRO A 197 2.55 24.01 -15.14
C PRO A 197 2.24 24.29 -13.66
N LYS A 198 1.13 23.72 -13.17
CA LYS A 198 0.66 23.87 -11.79
C LYS A 198 1.00 22.60 -11.01
N HIS A 199 2.08 22.65 -10.24
CA HIS A 199 2.38 21.60 -9.27
C HIS A 199 1.45 21.73 -8.07
N ARG A 200 0.55 20.74 -7.87
CA ARG A 200 -0.30 20.69 -6.67
C ARG A 200 0.44 19.96 -5.55
N LEU A 201 1.09 20.69 -4.67
CA LEU A 201 1.48 20.16 -3.37
C LEU A 201 0.20 19.74 -2.62
N LYS A 202 0.04 18.44 -2.34
CA LYS A 202 -1.05 17.94 -1.49
C LYS A 202 -0.61 18.03 -0.04
N PRO A 203 -1.15 18.94 0.79
CA PRO A 203 -0.95 18.85 2.22
C PRO A 203 -1.60 17.56 2.74
N SER A 204 -0.93 16.92 3.70
CA SER A 204 -1.50 15.81 4.46
C SER A 204 -2.84 16.22 5.04
N LYS A 205 -3.91 15.43 4.82
CA LYS A 205 -5.23 15.67 5.43
C LYS A 205 -5.20 15.75 6.98
N VAL A 206 -4.07 15.41 7.60
CA VAL A 206 -3.86 15.39 9.06
C VAL A 206 -3.18 16.66 9.60
N ARG A 207 -2.52 17.48 8.76
CA ARG A 207 -1.92 18.76 9.22
C ARG A 207 -2.30 19.91 8.28
N LYS A 208 -3.04 20.88 8.82
CA LYS A 208 -3.33 22.17 8.18
C LYS A 208 -2.27 23.22 8.55
N THR A 209 -1.00 22.89 8.44
CA THR A 209 0.11 23.86 8.41
C THR A 209 1.29 23.22 7.71
N TRP A 210 2.06 24.06 7.02
CA TRP A 210 3.26 23.69 6.26
C TRP A 210 4.34 23.10 7.16
#